data_AF-A0A3A1XQ38-F1
#
_entry.id   AF-A0A3A1XQ38-F1
#
_cell.length_a   1.000
_cell.length_b   1.000
_cell.length_c   1.000
_cell.angle_alpha   90.00
_cell.angle_beta   90.00
_cell.angle_gamma   90.00
#
_symmetry.space_group_name_H-M   'P 1'
#
loop_
_entity.id
_entity.type
_entity.pdbx_description
1 polymer ?
#
loop_
_entity_poly.entity_id
_entity_poly.type
_entity_poly.pdbx_seq_one_letter_code
_entity_poly.pdbx_strand_id
1 'polypeptide(L)' 'MTKIIQIGANHAGTACANTILSYPGNELTIYDQNSNISFLGCGMALWIG' A
#
# COMPACT_ATOMS: atom_id res chain seq x y z
N MET A 1 -4.21 12.07 -18.02
CA MET A 1 -4.69 11.46 -16.76
C MET A 1 -4.55 9.97 -16.89
N THR A 2 -3.65 9.34 -16.13
CA THR A 2 -3.39 7.90 -16.21
C THR A 2 -4.19 7.20 -15.12
N LYS A 3 -4.96 6.17 -15.46
CA LYS A 3 -5.70 5.36 -14.49
C LYS A 3 -4.90 4.10 -14.15
N ILE A 4 -4.71 3.85 -12.86
CA ILE A 4 -3.88 2.77 -12.35
C ILE A 4 -4.69 1.97 -11.33
N ILE A 5 -4.70 0.65 -11.49
CA ILE A 5 -5.24 -0.28 -10.50
C ILE A 5 -4.07 -1.02 -9.85
N GLN A 6 -4.04 -1.02 -8.52
CA GLN A 6 -3.07 -1.75 -7.73
C GLN A 6 -3.77 -2.81 -6.88
N ILE A 7 -3.20 -4.01 -6.83
CA ILE A 7 -3.68 -5.11 -5.99
C ILE A 7 -2.69 -5.32 -4.85
N GLY A 8 -3.14 -5.11 -3.62
CA GLY A 8 -2.34 -5.19 -2.39
C GLY A 8 -1.77 -3.84 -1.94
N ALA A 9 -1.76 -3.63 -0.63
CA ALA A 9 -1.38 -2.39 0.05
C ALA A 9 -0.61 -2.64 1.36
N ASN A 10 0.12 -3.76 1.49
CA ASN A 10 1.12 -3.86 2.56
C ASN A 10 2.41 -3.11 2.17
N HIS A 11 3.61 -3.56 2.54
CA HIS A 11 4.83 -2.77 2.36
C HIS A 11 5.11 -2.33 0.91
N ALA A 12 5.19 -3.27 -0.03
CA ALA A 12 5.47 -2.95 -1.44
C ALA A 12 4.36 -2.11 -2.07
N GLY A 13 3.10 -2.44 -1.76
CA GLY A 13 1.94 -1.71 -2.27
C GLY A 13 1.91 -0.27 -1.79
N THR A 14 2.11 -0.03 -0.50
CA THR A 14 2.13 1.33 0.07
C THR A 14 3.30 2.16 -0.47
N ALA A 15 4.49 1.57 -0.59
CA ALA A 15 5.63 2.26 -1.19
C ALA A 15 5.35 2.65 -2.65
N CYS A 16 4.82 1.72 -3.45
CA CYS A 16 4.43 1.96 -4.84
C CYS A 16 3.37 3.05 -4.96
N ALA A 17 2.32 3.00 -4.14
CA ALA A 17 1.25 4.00 -4.13
C ALA A 17 1.78 5.40 -3.84
N ASN A 18 2.65 5.54 -2.83
CA ASN A 18 3.27 6.82 -2.50
C ASN A 18 4.10 7.37 -3.66
N THR A 19 4.85 6.51 -4.35
CA THR A 19 5.62 6.91 -5.54
C THR A 19 4.70 7.33 -6.68
N ILE A 20 3.66 6.56 -7.00
CA ILE A 20 2.69 6.90 -8.06
C ILE A 20 2.03 8.25 -7.79
N LEU A 21 1.60 8.49 -6.55
CA LEU A 21 0.92 9.72 -6.14
C LEU A 21 1.87 10.91 -6.01
N SER A 22 3.19 10.69 -5.97
CA SER A 22 4.18 11.77 -6.02
C SER A 22 4.28 12.44 -7.40
N TYR A 23 3.79 11.77 -8.46
CA TYR A 23 3.70 12.33 -9.81
C TYR A 23 2.28 12.85 -10.09
N PRO A 24 2.13 14.07 -10.61
CA PRO A 24 0.81 14.66 -10.88
C PRO A 24 0.09 13.96 -12.04
N GLY A 25 -1.25 13.97 -12.00
CA GLY A 25 -2.09 13.51 -13.11
C GLY A 25 -2.41 12.01 -13.13
N ASN A 26 -2.05 11.28 -12.07
CA ASN A 26 -2.39 9.88 -11.87
C ASN A 26 -3.67 9.74 -11.03
N GLU A 27 -4.56 8.84 -11.44
CA GLU A 27 -5.73 8.37 -10.68
C GLU A 27 -5.46 6.92 -10.26
N LEU A 28 -5.28 6.67 -8.96
CA LEU A 28 -4.91 5.36 -8.42
C LEU A 28 -6.07 4.78 -7.61
N THR A 29 -6.52 3.57 -7.97
CA THR A 29 -7.44 2.77 -7.17
C THR A 29 -6.72 1.54 -6.65
N ILE A 30 -6.78 1.29 -5.34
CA ILE A 30 -6.09 0.19 -4.68
C ILE A 30 -7.14 -0.77 -4.11
N TYR A 31 -6.98 -2.06 -4.38
CA TYR A 31 -7.77 -3.13 -3.78
C TYR A 31 -6.88 -3.96 -2.86
N ASP A 32 -7.25 -4.08 -1.59
CA ASP A 32 -6.66 -5.03 -0.66
C ASP A 32 -7.75 -5.99 -0.18
N GLN A 33 -7.37 -7.24 0.07
CA GLN A 33 -8.28 -8.23 0.63
C GLN A 33 -8.60 -7.92 2.10
N ASN A 34 -7.66 -7.31 2.82
CA ASN A 34 -7.76 -7.06 4.24
C ASN A 34 -8.45 -5.74 4.54
N SER A 35 -8.97 -5.62 5.75
CA SER A 35 -9.52 -4.35 6.29
C SER A 35 -8.44 -3.43 6.89
N ASN A 36 -7.16 -3.80 6.77
CA ASN A 36 -6.02 -3.02 7.22
C ASN A 36 -4.92 -3.06 6.15
N ILE A 37 -4.02 -2.07 6.22
CA ILE A 37 -2.90 -1.91 5.28
C ILE A 37 -1.63 -1.55 6.06
N SER A 38 -0.47 -1.72 5.44
CA SER A 38 0.84 -1.36 6.01
C SER A 38 1.18 -1.98 7.38
N PHE A 39 0.62 -3.15 7.69
CA PHE A 39 0.91 -3.84 8.93
C PHE A 39 2.36 -4.33 8.99
N LEU A 40 3.09 -3.94 10.04
CA LEU A 40 4.47 -4.36 10.30
C LEU A 40 4.53 -5.76 10.90
N GLY A 41 4.33 -6.78 10.07
CA GLY A 41 4.40 -8.18 10.50
C GLY A 41 5.75 -8.58 11.12
N CYS A 42 6.85 -7.97 10.67
CA CYS A 42 8.17 -8.16 11.26
C CYS A 42 8.29 -7.68 12.72
N GLY A 43 7.41 -6.78 13.17
CA GLY A 43 7.37 -6.28 14.54
C GLY A 43 6.61 -7.18 15.52
N MET A 44 5.96 -8.25 15.05
CA MET A 44 5.08 -9.06 15.90
C MET A 44 5.79 -9.75 17.06
N ALA A 45 7.03 -10.19 16.86
CA ALA A 45 7.83 -10.79 17.92
C ALA A 45 8.14 -9.80 19.05
N LEU A 46 8.25 -8.50 18.75
CA LEU A 46 8.46 -7.43 19.74
C LEU A 46 7.16 -7.05 20.46
N TRP A 47 6.02 -7.25 19.81
CA TRP A 47 4.71 -6.88 20.35
C TRP A 47 4.11 -7.94 21.27
N ILE A 48 4.27 -9.23 20.93
CA ILE A 48 3.72 -10.34 21.71
C ILE A 48 4.64 -10.73 22.88
N GLY A 49 5.95 -10.45 22.74
CA GLY A 49 6.98 -10.78 23.74
C GLY A 49 6.88 -10.01 25.05
#